data_AF-X1BFR7-F1
#
_entry.id   AF-X1BFR7-F1
#
_cell.length_a   1.000
_cell.length_b   1.000
_cell.length_c   1.000
_cell.angle_alpha   90.00
_cell.angle_beta   90.00
_cell.angle_gamma   90.00
#
_symmetry.space_group_name_H-M   'P 1'
#
loop_
_entity.id
_entity.type
_entity.pdbx_description
1 polymer ?
#
loop_
_entity_poly.entity_id
_entity_poly.type
_entity_poly.pdbx_seq_one_letter_code
_entity_poly.pdbx_strand_id
1 'polypeptide(L)' 'LESVGGIAIVILGLFGLLLGISFLQNVFPIGELGQLFSAGNLPLLYLGVGVKVTAGIILIFYAMLFAFRGEEE' A
#
# COMPACT_ATOMS: atom_id res chain seq x y z
N LEU A 1 2.52 7.33 8.23
CA LEU A 1 2.04 5.99 7.84
C LEU A 1 1.69 5.93 6.35
N GLU A 2 1.01 6.94 5.82
CA GLU A 2 0.73 7.07 4.38
C GLU A 2 1.99 6.87 3.50
N SER A 3 3.05 7.63 3.76
CA SER A 3 4.31 7.55 3.01
C SER A 3 4.99 6.18 3.15
N VAL A 4 4.85 5.53 4.31
CA VAL A 4 5.42 4.18 4.54
C VAL A 4 4.74 3.15 3.65
N GLY A 5 3.41 3.19 3.53
CA GLY A 5 2.67 2.32 2.61
C GLY A 5 3.07 2.54 1.15
N GLY A 6 3.30 3.80 0.75
CA GLY A 6 3.83 4.13 -0.57
C GLY A 6 5.24 3.59 -0.82
N ILE A 7 6.16 3.79 0.15
CA ILE A 7 7.53 3.29 0.07
C ILE A 7 7.55 1.76 0.00
N ALA A 8 6.67 1.06 0.74
CA ALA A 8 6.58 -0.41 0.68
C ALA A 8 6.26 -0.92 -0.73
N ILE A 9 5.35 -0.25 -1.45
CA ILE A 9 5.00 -0.58 -2.84
C ILE A 9 6.20 -0.34 -3.76
N VAL A 10 6.91 0.79 -3.59
CA VAL A 10 8.09 1.12 -4.39
C VAL A 10 9.22 0.12 -4.16
N ILE A 11 9.51 -0.23 -2.90
CA ILE A 11 10.54 -1.22 -2.55
C ILE A 11 10.24 -2.56 -3.23
N LEU A 12 8.99 -3.02 -3.17
CA LEU A 12 8.59 -4.27 -3.80
C LEU A 12 8.76 -4.23 -5.34
N GLY A 13 8.49 -3.09 -5.97
CA GLY A 13 8.72 -2.92 -7.40
C GLY A 13 10.20 -2.83 -7.78
N LEU A 14 11.01 -2.14 -6.98
CA LEU A 14 12.47 -2.09 -7.13
C LEU A 14 13.11 -3.47 -6.94
N PHE A 15 12.54 -4.30 -6.06
CA PHE A 15 13.00 -5.68 -5.88
C PHE A 15 12.91 -6.49 -7.17
N GLY A 16 11.85 -6.29 -7.97
CA GLY A 16 11.76 -6.87 -9.33
C GLY A 16 12.91 -6.42 -10.23
N LEU A 17 13.22 -5.12 -10.25
CA LEU A 17 14.32 -4.59 -11.06
C LEU A 17 15.69 -5.14 -10.63
N LEU A 18 15.93 -5.29 -9.32
CA LEU A 18 17.17 -5.86 -8.79
C LEU A 18 17.38 -7.33 -9.20
N LEU A 19 16.29 -8.06 -9.45
CA LEU A 19 16.32 -9.44 -9.94
C LEU A 19 16.42 -9.54 -11.47
N GLY A 20 16.57 -8.40 -12.18
CA GLY A 20 16.67 -8.35 -13.64
C GLY A 20 15.35 -8.56 -14.37
N ILE A 21 14.22 -8.44 -13.67
CA ILE A 21 12.87 -8.56 -14.23
C ILE A 21 12.16 -7.20 -14.22
N SER A 22 10.97 -7.12 -14.83
CA SER A 22 10.23 -5.86 -14.93
C SER A 22 9.74 -5.35 -13.56
N PHE A 23 9.56 -4.03 -13.44
CA PHE A 23 9.01 -3.41 -12.23
C PHE A 23 7.65 -4.02 -11.87
N LEU A 24 7.49 -4.44 -10.61
CA LEU A 24 6.29 -5.13 -10.09
C LEU A 24 5.91 -6.43 -10.81
N GLN A 25 6.79 -7.00 -11.64
CA GLN A 25 6.61 -8.36 -12.12
C GLN A 25 6.56 -9.33 -10.92
N ASN A 26 5.71 -10.35 -11.01
CA ASN A 26 5.58 -11.35 -9.93
C ASN A 26 6.94 -11.99 -9.63
N VAL A 27 7.35 -11.86 -8.38
CA VAL A 27 8.57 -12.45 -7.84
C VAL A 27 8.23 -13.67 -6.98
N PHE A 28 7.10 -13.60 -6.28
CA PHE A 28 6.58 -14.72 -5.51
C PHE A 28 5.91 -15.77 -6.41
N PRO A 29 5.98 -17.06 -6.04
CA PRO A 29 5.30 -18.12 -6.77
C PRO A 29 3.80 -17.88 -6.87
N ILE A 30 3.24 -18.21 -8.03
CA ILE A 30 1.79 -18.31 -8.22
C ILE A 30 1.32 -19.66 -7.66
N GLY A 31 0.45 -19.62 -6.67
CA GLY A 31 -0.22 -20.80 -6.11
C GLY A 31 -1.46 -21.23 -6.90
N GLU A 32 -2.27 -22.11 -6.32
CA GLU A 32 -3.51 -22.59 -6.94
C GLU A 32 -4.66 -21.59 -6.76
N LEU A 33 -5.54 -21.51 -7.76
CA LEU A 33 -6.72 -20.65 -7.71
C LEU A 33 -7.54 -20.89 -6.43
N GLY A 34 -7.93 -19.81 -5.76
CA GLY A 34 -8.67 -19.86 -4.50
C GLY A 34 -7.79 -19.83 -3.24
N GLN A 35 -6.46 -19.91 -3.37
CA GLN A 35 -5.55 -19.76 -2.23
C GLN A 35 -5.11 -18.31 -2.05
N LEU A 36 -4.84 -17.90 -0.80
CA LEU A 36 -4.46 -16.52 -0.46
C LEU A 36 -3.19 -16.04 -1.20
N PHE A 37 -2.19 -16.92 -1.33
CA PHE A 37 -0.92 -16.62 -1.99
C PHE A 37 -0.90 -16.98 -3.48
N SER A 38 -2.06 -17.27 -4.08
CA SER A 38 -2.17 -17.57 -5.52
C SER A 38 -1.81 -16.37 -6.40
N ALA A 39 -1.88 -15.17 -5.84
CA ALA A 39 -1.78 -13.89 -6.53
C ALA A 39 -0.35 -13.31 -6.57
N GLY A 40 0.67 -14.08 -6.17
CA GLY A 40 2.07 -13.66 -6.22
C GLY A 40 2.35 -12.44 -5.33
N ASN A 41 2.75 -11.32 -5.92
CA ASN A 41 3.10 -10.09 -5.19
C ASN A 41 1.87 -9.34 -4.63
N LEU A 42 0.66 -9.66 -5.10
CA LEU A 42 -0.55 -8.88 -4.80
C LEU A 42 -0.90 -8.77 -3.29
N PRO A 43 -0.77 -9.81 -2.44
CA PRO A 43 -1.06 -9.68 -1.02
C PRO A 43 -0.21 -8.61 -0.32
N LEU A 44 1.08 -8.53 -0.65
CA LEU A 44 1.99 -7.51 -0.11
C LEU A 44 1.67 -6.12 -0.68
N LEU A 45 1.34 -6.04 -1.97
CA LEU A 45 0.92 -4.78 -2.59
C LEU A 45 -0.33 -4.23 -1.91
N TYR A 46 -1.36 -5.06 -1.73
CA TYR A 46 -2.61 -4.63 -1.11
C TYR A 46 -2.46 -4.28 0.37
N LEU A 47 -1.53 -4.92 1.08
CA LEU A 47 -1.20 -4.50 2.45
C LEU A 47 -0.61 -3.08 2.47
N GLY A 48 0.34 -2.78 1.58
CA GLY A 48 0.92 -1.44 1.45
C GLY A 48 -0.11 -0.38 1.03
N VAL A 49 -0.96 -0.71 0.05
CA VAL A 49 -2.06 0.15 -0.41
C VAL A 49 -3.05 0.40 0.72
N GLY A 50 -3.49 -0.65 1.43
CA GLY A 50 -4.43 -0.53 2.55
C GLY A 50 -3.90 0.40 3.64
N VAL A 51 -2.67 0.19 4.08
CA VAL A 51 -2.00 1.06 5.07
C VAL A 51 -1.93 2.51 4.58
N LYS A 52 -1.54 2.72 3.31
CA LYS A 52 -1.46 4.06 2.72
C LYS A 52 -2.82 4.76 2.71
N VAL A 53 -3.84 4.09 2.19
CA VAL A 53 -5.18 4.65 1.99
C VAL A 53 -5.84 4.94 3.35
N THR A 54 -5.82 4.00 4.28
CA THR A 54 -6.39 4.18 5.62
C THR A 54 -5.73 5.36 6.34
N ALA A 55 -4.40 5.48 6.27
CA ALA A 55 -3.69 6.60 6.87
C ALA A 55 -4.10 7.95 6.27
N GLY A 56 -4.25 8.02 4.94
CA GLY A 56 -4.70 9.23 4.25
C GLY A 56 -6.12 9.62 4.62
N ILE A 57 -7.04 8.65 4.69
CA ILE A 57 -8.42 8.88 5.11
C ILE A 57 -8.46 9.43 6.54
N ILE A 58 -7.79 8.77 7.49
CA ILE A 58 -7.74 9.22 8.89
C ILE A 58 -7.20 10.65 9.00
N LEU A 59 -6.16 10.98 8.23
CA LEU A 59 -5.59 12.33 8.21
C LEU A 59 -6.59 13.38 7.72
N ILE A 60 -7.34 13.09 6.64
CA ILE A 60 -8.37 13.99 6.11
C ILE A 60 -9.47 14.20 7.15
N PHE A 61 -9.99 13.12 7.74
CA PHE A 61 -11.02 13.23 8.78
C PHE A 61 -10.53 14.04 9.99
N TYR A 62 -9.29 13.81 10.42
CA TYR A 62 -8.68 14.58 11.50
C TYR A 62 -8.57 16.07 11.17
N ALA A 63 -8.10 16.41 9.96
CA ALA A 63 -8.00 17.78 9.50
C ALA A 63 -9.38 18.47 9.40
N MET A 64 -10.40 17.76 8.92
CA MET A 64 -11.77 18.27 8.87
C MET A 64 -12.34 18.56 10.25
N LEU A 65 -12.21 17.61 11.19
CA LEU A 65 -12.68 17.80 12.57
C LEU A 65 -11.98 18.98 13.26
N PHE A 66 -10.67 19.13 13.02
CA PHE A 66 -9.91 20.25 13.58
C PHE A 66 -10.33 21.59 12.97
N ALA A 67 -10.55 21.63 11.65
CA ALA A 67 -11.01 22.85 10.97
C ALA A 67 -12.36 23.32 11.51
N PHE A 68 -13.34 22.42 11.65
CA PHE A 68 -14.65 22.77 12.22
C PHE A 68 -14.58 23.23 13.67
N ARG A 69 -13.67 22.66 14.48
CA ARG A 69 -13.48 23.10 15.88
C ARG A 69 -12.90 24.52 15.97
N GLY A 70 -12.15 24.97 14.96
CA GLY A 70 -11.61 26.33 14.90
C GLY A 70 -12.60 27.40 14.45
N GLU A 71 -13.79 27.02 13.95
CA GLU A 71 -14.87 27.97 13.60
C GLU A 71 -15.84 28.23 14.76
N GLU A 72 -15.75 27.47 15.85
CA GLU A 72 -16.57 27.66 17.07
C GLU A 72 -15.91 28.58 18.12
N GLU A 73 -14.63 28.94 17.96
CA GLU A 73 -13.89 29.93 18.77
C GLU A 73 -13.83 31.30 18.06
#